data_AF-A0AA85AGN4-F1
#
_entry.id   AF-A0AA85AGN4-F1
#
_cell.length_a   1.000
_cell.length_b   1.000
_cell.length_c   1.000
_cell.angle_alpha   90.00
_cell.angle_beta   90.00
_cell.angle_gamma   90.00
#
_symmetry.space_group_name_H-M   'P 1'
#
loop_
_entity.id
_entity.type
_entity.pdbx_description
1 polymer ?
#
loop_
_entity_poly.entity_id
_entity_poly.type
_entity_poly.pdbx_seq_one_letter_code
_entity_poly.pdbx_strand_id
1 'polypeptide(L)'
;MGSIFSRRRNRSRITEQDKAILRLKRQRDKLNQLTNKLDNRIENEKVLAKELIRQGKKERALLLLKKKKYLENLIHKTSIQLSNIEQLVNDIEFAQIEVEVLDGLKCGNKALQDIQKVMSLDDAERIMSEAQDATEYQRILHAESEAEKH
;
A
#
# COMPACT_ATOMS: atom_id res chain seq x y z
N MET A 1 3.92 -39.11 -29.08
CA MET A 1 5.06 -38.36 -28.50
C MET A 1 5.20 -37.04 -29.26
N GLY A 2 5.36 -35.86 -28.69
CA GLY A 2 5.42 -35.39 -27.31
C GLY A 2 5.12 -33.89 -27.34
N SER A 3 4.31 -33.43 -26.39
CA SER A 3 4.06 -32.01 -26.15
C SER A 3 5.16 -31.51 -25.22
N ILE A 4 6.23 -30.92 -25.78
CA ILE A 4 7.41 -30.40 -25.04
C ILE A 4 7.54 -28.89 -25.23
N PHE A 5 6.42 -28.18 -25.11
CA PHE A 5 6.47 -26.76 -24.80
C PHE A 5 5.76 -26.54 -23.47
N SER A 6 6.48 -26.88 -22.40
CA SER A 6 6.21 -26.36 -21.07
C SER A 6 6.28 -24.84 -21.15
N ARG A 7 5.12 -24.19 -21.34
CA ARG A 7 4.96 -22.76 -21.06
C ARG A 7 5.43 -22.56 -19.62
N ARG A 8 6.65 -22.06 -19.44
CA ARG A 8 7.03 -21.37 -18.22
C ARG A 8 5.94 -20.35 -17.99
N ARG A 9 5.03 -20.63 -17.03
CA ARG A 9 4.08 -19.65 -16.53
C ARG A 9 4.93 -18.56 -15.92
N ASN A 10 5.27 -17.56 -16.73
CA ASN A 10 5.70 -16.26 -16.23
C ASN A 10 4.58 -15.82 -15.29
N ARG A 11 4.76 -15.99 -13.98
CA ARG A 11 3.90 -15.37 -12.99
C ARG A 11 3.96 -13.88 -13.34
N SER A 12 2.85 -13.34 -13.82
CA SER A 12 2.79 -11.97 -14.29
C SER A 12 3.38 -11.06 -13.22
N ARG A 13 4.34 -10.19 -13.56
CA ARG A 13 4.86 -9.09 -12.71
C ARG A 13 3.79 -8.09 -12.27
N ILE A 14 2.52 -8.38 -12.56
CA ILE A 14 1.35 -7.57 -12.25
C ILE A 14 0.70 -8.22 -11.03
N THR A 15 0.72 -7.51 -9.93
CA THR A 15 0.09 -7.90 -8.67
C THR A 15 -1.43 -7.76 -8.78
N GLU A 16 -2.19 -8.38 -7.87
CA GLU A 16 -3.66 -8.19 -7.83
C GLU A 16 -4.02 -6.73 -7.50
N GLN A 17 -3.14 -6.06 -6.77
CA GLN A 17 -3.21 -4.65 -6.42
C GLN A 17 -3.08 -3.77 -7.67
N ASP A 18 -2.11 -4.05 -8.55
CA ASP A 18 -1.95 -3.34 -9.83
C ASP A 18 -3.21 -3.46 -10.70
N LYS A 19 -3.85 -4.63 -10.69
CA LYS A 19 -5.13 -4.85 -11.40
C LYS A 19 -6.26 -4.02 -10.78
N ALA A 20 -6.30 -3.89 -9.45
CA ALA A 20 -7.28 -3.06 -8.76
C ALA A 20 -7.08 -1.56 -9.08
N ILE A 21 -5.84 -1.07 -9.00
CA ILE A 21 -5.47 0.30 -9.37
C ILE A 21 -5.83 0.57 -10.84
N LEU A 22 -5.54 -0.35 -11.75
CA LEU A 22 -5.90 -0.21 -13.16
C LEU A 22 -7.41 -0.12 -13.38
N ARG A 23 -8.21 -0.91 -12.65
CA ARG A 23 -9.69 -0.85 -12.71
C ARG A 23 -10.20 0.49 -12.20
N LEU A 24 -9.67 0.99 -11.09
CA LEU A 24 -10.02 2.30 -10.53
C LEU A 24 -9.66 3.44 -11.49
N LYS A 25 -8.45 3.41 -12.07
CA LYS A 25 -8.02 4.40 -13.07
C LYS A 25 -8.89 4.39 -14.33
N ARG A 26 -9.27 3.21 -14.83
CA ARG A 26 -10.26 3.09 -15.93
C ARG A 26 -11.61 3.68 -15.57
N GLN A 27 -12.09 3.45 -14.35
CA GLN A 27 -13.36 4.00 -13.89
C GLN A 27 -13.30 5.53 -13.80
N ARG A 28 -12.21 6.09 -13.26
CA ARG A 28 -11.94 7.53 -13.24
C ARG A 28 -11.97 8.13 -14.65
N ASP A 29 -11.25 7.53 -15.59
CA ASP A 29 -11.18 8.03 -16.97
C ASP A 29 -12.56 8.00 -17.65
N LYS A 30 -13.36 6.96 -17.40
CA LYS A 30 -14.73 6.86 -17.89
C LYS A 30 -15.63 7.94 -17.28
N LEU A 31 -15.52 8.21 -15.99
CA LEU A 31 -16.26 9.29 -15.33
C LEU A 31 -15.86 10.66 -15.90
N ASN A 32 -14.58 10.92 -16.10
CA ASN A 32 -14.10 12.16 -16.72
C ASN A 32 -14.64 12.34 -18.15
N GLN A 33 -14.65 11.28 -18.95
CA GLN A 33 -15.26 11.34 -20.29
C GLN A 33 -16.76 11.65 -20.25
N LEU A 34 -17.49 11.10 -19.28
CA LEU A 34 -18.91 11.39 -19.10
C LEU A 34 -19.14 12.84 -18.66
N THR A 35 -18.35 13.33 -17.70
CA THR A 35 -18.38 14.73 -17.24
C THR A 35 -18.18 15.69 -18.41
N ASN A 36 -17.12 15.52 -19.21
CA ASN A 36 -16.85 16.37 -20.36
C ASN A 36 -18.00 16.37 -21.39
N LYS A 37 -18.65 15.22 -21.61
CA LYS A 37 -19.83 15.13 -22.48
C LYS A 37 -21.04 15.87 -21.89
N LEU A 38 -21.23 15.82 -20.57
CA LEU A 38 -22.30 16.51 -19.87
C LEU A 38 -22.08 18.03 -19.86
N ASP A 39 -20.86 18.51 -19.67
CA ASP A 39 -20.52 19.94 -19.74
C ASP A 39 -20.87 20.54 -21.11
N ASN A 40 -20.45 19.87 -22.20
CA ASN A 40 -20.82 20.29 -23.56
C ASN A 40 -22.34 20.34 -23.76
N ARG A 41 -23.07 19.38 -23.17
CA ARG A 41 -24.54 19.36 -23.24
C ARG A 41 -25.17 20.51 -22.48
N ILE A 42 -24.64 20.88 -21.31
CA ILE A 42 -25.11 22.01 -20.50
C ILE A 42 -24.94 23.33 -21.23
N GLU A 43 -23.78 23.55 -21.87
CA GLU A 43 -23.56 24.78 -22.64
C GLU A 43 -24.50 24.87 -23.86
N ASN A 44 -24.76 23.76 -24.54
CA ASN A 44 -25.76 23.72 -25.61
C ASN A 44 -27.18 24.02 -25.10
N GLU A 45 -27.59 23.43 -23.96
CA GLU A 45 -28.90 23.69 -23.36
C GLU A 45 -29.06 25.16 -22.91
N LYS A 46 -27.97 25.79 -22.48
CA LYS A 46 -27.93 27.22 -22.11
C LYS A 46 -28.11 28.13 -23.33
N VAL A 47 -27.51 27.81 -24.47
CA VAL A 47 -27.72 28.55 -25.74
C VAL A 47 -29.18 28.42 -26.18
N LEU A 48 -29.70 27.19 -26.20
CA LEU A 48 -31.10 26.92 -26.56
C LEU A 48 -32.10 27.61 -25.64
N ALA A 49 -31.82 27.64 -24.33
CA ALA A 49 -32.66 28.37 -23.37
C ALA A 49 -32.69 29.87 -23.65
N LYS A 50 -31.54 30.49 -24.00
CA LYS A 50 -31.47 31.90 -24.39
C LYS A 50 -32.28 32.19 -25.67
N GLU A 51 -32.21 31.31 -26.67
CA GLU A 51 -32.98 31.44 -27.90
C GLU A 51 -34.49 31.32 -27.65
N LEU A 52 -34.93 30.38 -26.82
CA LEU A 52 -36.35 30.22 -26.47
C LEU A 52 -36.90 31.43 -25.71
N ILE A 53 -36.09 32.08 -24.87
CA ILE A 53 -36.48 33.33 -24.21
C ILE A 53 -36.67 34.45 -25.24
N ARG A 54 -35.76 34.58 -26.22
CA ARG A 54 -35.89 35.54 -27.33
C ARG A 54 -37.14 35.29 -28.18
N GLN A 55 -37.52 34.02 -28.36
CA GLN A 55 -38.74 33.61 -29.07
C GLN A 55 -40.03 33.73 -28.22
N GLY A 56 -39.96 34.24 -26.99
CA GLY A 56 -41.12 34.38 -26.10
C GLY A 56 -41.65 33.07 -25.49
N LYS A 57 -40.99 31.93 -25.72
CA LYS A 57 -41.43 30.60 -25.26
C LYS A 57 -40.94 30.30 -23.84
N LYS A 58 -41.45 31.04 -22.87
CA LYS A 58 -41.01 30.99 -21.45
C LYS A 58 -41.13 29.60 -20.81
N GLU A 59 -42.23 28.89 -21.01
CA GLU A 59 -42.45 27.54 -20.44
C GLU A 59 -41.37 26.53 -20.87
N ARG A 60 -41.01 26.54 -22.16
CA ARG A 60 -39.97 25.64 -22.70
C ARG A 60 -38.58 26.01 -22.20
N ALA A 61 -38.30 27.32 -22.06
CA ALA A 61 -37.04 27.78 -21.48
C ALA A 61 -36.91 27.36 -20.01
N LEU A 62 -37.98 27.46 -19.22
CA LEU A 62 -38.00 27.03 -17.82
C LEU A 62 -37.71 25.53 -17.68
N LEU A 63 -38.28 24.69 -18.55
CA LEU A 63 -38.02 23.26 -18.57
C LEU A 63 -36.54 22.94 -18.84
N LEU A 64 -35.92 23.62 -19.81
CA LEU A 64 -34.48 23.46 -20.09
C LEU A 64 -33.61 23.91 -18.91
N LEU A 65 -33.97 25.00 -18.23
CA LEU A 65 -33.22 25.46 -17.05
C LEU A 65 -33.33 24.46 -15.89
N LYS A 66 -34.49 23.84 -15.68
CA LYS A 66 -34.66 22.75 -14.70
C LYS A 66 -33.79 21.53 -15.05
N LYS A 67 -33.77 21.15 -16.33
CA LYS A 67 -32.94 20.06 -16.83
C LYS A 67 -31.44 20.36 -16.64
N LYS A 68 -31.01 21.58 -16.97
CA LYS A 68 -29.66 22.06 -16.71
C LYS A 68 -29.27 21.91 -15.24
N LYS A 69 -30.11 22.39 -14.31
CA LYS A 69 -29.85 22.26 -12.86
C LYS A 69 -29.69 20.81 -12.41
N TYR A 70 -30.46 19.89 -12.98
CA TYR A 70 -30.31 18.46 -12.72
C TYR A 70 -28.96 17.92 -13.22
N LEU A 71 -28.52 18.32 -14.42
CA LEU A 71 -27.22 17.91 -14.97
C LEU A 71 -26.05 18.48 -14.15
N GLU A 72 -26.14 19.73 -13.69
CA GLU A 72 -25.14 20.33 -12.78
C GLU A 72 -25.03 19.54 -11.47
N ASN A 73 -26.16 19.16 -10.87
CA ASN A 73 -26.17 18.29 -9.69
C ASN A 73 -25.55 16.91 -9.96
N LEU A 74 -25.76 16.35 -11.16
CA LEU A 74 -25.17 15.07 -11.55
C LEU A 74 -23.64 15.18 -11.70
N ILE A 75 -23.14 16.27 -12.29
CA ILE A 75 -21.71 16.56 -12.38
C ILE A 75 -21.11 16.71 -10.98
N HIS A 76 -21.78 17.43 -10.08
CA HIS A 76 -21.32 17.57 -8.70
C HIS A 76 -21.18 16.21 -7.99
N LYS A 77 -22.18 15.33 -8.11
CA LYS A 77 -22.11 13.95 -7.59
C LYS A 77 -20.95 13.15 -8.21
N THR A 78 -20.71 13.34 -9.50
CA THR A 78 -19.61 12.67 -10.22
C THR A 78 -18.25 13.17 -9.74
N SER A 79 -18.12 14.46 -9.42
CA SER A 79 -16.91 15.04 -8.83
C SER A 79 -16.58 14.43 -7.46
N ILE A 80 -17.59 14.23 -6.61
CA ILE A 80 -17.43 13.52 -5.33
C ILE A 80 -16.96 12.08 -5.57
N GLN A 81 -17.55 11.38 -6.53
CA GLN A 81 -17.13 10.01 -6.88
C GLN A 81 -15.70 9.94 -7.41
N LEU A 82 -15.25 10.93 -8.18
CA LEU A 82 -13.87 11.03 -8.64
C LEU A 82 -12.90 11.18 -7.46
N SER A 83 -13.20 12.08 -6.52
CA SER A 83 -12.40 12.25 -5.30
C SER A 83 -12.33 10.97 -4.48
N ASN A 84 -13.44 10.25 -4.35
CA ASN A 84 -13.45 8.95 -3.66
C ASN A 84 -12.56 7.90 -4.37
N ILE A 85 -12.53 7.88 -5.71
CA ILE A 85 -11.66 6.96 -6.46
C ILE A 85 -10.19 7.31 -6.23
N GLU A 86 -9.85 8.60 -6.22
CA GLU A 86 -8.48 9.06 -5.93
C GLU A 86 -8.05 8.67 -4.52
N GLN A 87 -8.92 8.86 -3.54
CA GLN A 87 -8.66 8.41 -2.17
C GLN A 87 -8.43 6.90 -2.10
N LEU A 88 -9.29 6.09 -2.74
CA LEU A 88 -9.13 4.64 -2.76
C LEU A 88 -7.82 4.19 -3.43
N VAL A 89 -7.34 4.89 -4.46
CA VAL A 89 -6.05 4.59 -5.07
C VAL A 89 -4.92 4.87 -4.09
N ASN A 90 -4.94 6.03 -3.41
CA ASN A 90 -3.94 6.38 -2.41
C ASN A 90 -3.93 5.40 -1.23
N ASP A 91 -5.11 4.98 -0.76
CA ASP A 91 -5.24 4.01 0.33
C ASP A 91 -4.62 2.66 -0.05
N ILE A 92 -4.81 2.20 -1.29
CA ILE A 92 -4.19 0.96 -1.79
C ILE A 92 -2.67 1.11 -1.89
N GLU A 93 -2.18 2.25 -2.37
CA GLU A 93 -0.74 2.52 -2.47
C GLU A 93 -0.10 2.60 -1.06
N PHE A 94 -0.77 3.22 -0.10
CA PHE A 94 -0.31 3.27 1.28
C PHE A 94 -0.27 1.89 1.93
N ALA A 95 -1.31 1.08 1.75
CA ALA A 95 -1.35 -0.29 2.24
C ALA A 95 -0.21 -1.16 1.67
N GLN A 96 0.25 -0.90 0.45
CA GLN A 96 1.44 -1.58 -0.10
C GLN A 96 2.72 -1.22 0.66
N ILE A 97 2.89 0.06 0.99
CA ILE A 97 4.03 0.54 1.78
C ILE A 97 3.97 -0.07 3.19
N GLU A 98 2.79 -0.13 3.83
CA GLU A 98 2.63 -0.76 5.13
C GLU A 98 3.06 -2.24 5.14
N VAL A 99 2.71 -2.99 4.09
CA VAL A 99 3.14 -4.38 3.93
C VAL A 99 4.67 -4.48 3.82
N GLU A 100 5.30 -3.60 3.03
CA GLU A 100 6.75 -3.56 2.88
C GLU A 100 7.46 -3.23 4.20
N VAL A 101 6.94 -2.25 4.96
CA VAL A 101 7.46 -1.89 6.29
C VAL A 101 7.33 -3.07 7.24
N LEU A 102 6.18 -3.76 7.28
CA LEU A 102 5.99 -4.94 8.12
C LEU A 102 6.97 -6.06 7.79
N ASP A 103 7.24 -6.29 6.51
CA ASP A 103 8.21 -7.31 6.09
C ASP A 103 9.65 -6.90 6.43
N GLY A 104 9.98 -5.61 6.33
CA GLY A 104 11.24 -5.05 6.84
C GLY A 104 11.41 -5.26 8.35
N LEU A 105 10.37 -4.99 9.14
CA LEU A 105 10.37 -5.24 10.59
C LEU A 105 10.53 -6.71 10.94
N LYS A 106 9.89 -7.62 10.21
CA LYS A 106 10.07 -9.08 10.39
C LYS A 106 11.51 -9.50 10.10
N CYS A 107 12.11 -8.95 9.05
CA CYS A 107 13.51 -9.21 8.69
C CYS A 107 14.45 -8.71 9.80
N GLY A 108 14.25 -7.46 10.26
CA GLY A 108 15.00 -6.88 11.36
C GLY A 108 14.89 -7.70 12.66
N ASN A 109 13.68 -8.15 13.01
CA ASN A 109 13.47 -9.00 14.18
C ASN A 109 14.23 -10.33 14.06
N LYS A 110 14.22 -10.98 12.89
CA LYS A 110 15.03 -12.19 12.65
C LYS A 110 16.53 -11.92 12.82
N ALA A 111 17.03 -10.82 12.25
CA ALA A 111 18.44 -10.44 12.40
C ALA A 111 18.81 -10.19 13.88
N LEU A 112 17.94 -9.52 14.63
CA LEU A 112 18.13 -9.31 16.07
C LEU A 112 18.11 -10.63 16.85
N GLN A 113 17.21 -11.56 16.52
CA GLN A 113 17.20 -12.89 17.13
C GLN A 113 18.48 -13.67 16.87
N ASP A 114 19.05 -13.55 15.68
CA ASP A 114 20.29 -14.23 15.34
C ASP A 114 21.49 -13.59 16.05
N ILE A 115 21.56 -12.26 16.16
CA ILE A 115 22.55 -11.56 16.99
C ILE A 115 22.43 -11.97 18.45
N GLN A 116 21.21 -12.03 18.99
CA GLN A 116 20.97 -12.43 20.38
C GLN A 116 21.46 -13.85 20.67
N LYS A 117 21.31 -14.79 19.72
CA LYS A 117 21.85 -16.16 19.84
C LYS A 117 23.37 -16.17 19.89
N VAL A 118 24.04 -15.41 19.01
CA VAL A 118 25.51 -15.33 18.99
C VAL A 118 26.02 -14.74 20.30
N MET A 119 25.44 -13.62 20.74
CA MET A 119 25.83 -12.97 21.99
C MET A 119 25.65 -13.90 23.21
N SER A 120 24.58 -14.69 23.25
CA SER A 120 24.36 -15.66 24.33
C SER A 120 25.38 -16.82 24.33
N LEU A 121 25.98 -17.17 23.19
CA LEU A 121 27.04 -18.17 23.12
C LEU A 121 28.35 -17.59 23.65
N ASP A 122 28.70 -16.37 23.22
CA ASP A 122 29.89 -15.66 23.69
C ASP A 122 29.85 -15.46 25.22
N ASP A 123 28.68 -15.08 25.76
CA ASP A 123 28.47 -14.95 27.20
C ASP A 123 28.65 -16.30 27.95
N ALA A 124 28.21 -17.40 27.35
CA ALA A 124 28.39 -18.74 27.92
C ALA A 124 29.86 -19.19 27.90
N GLU A 125 30.59 -18.93 26.81
CA GLU A 125 32.02 -19.19 26.71
C GLU A 125 32.81 -18.40 27.76
N ARG A 126 32.45 -17.13 28.00
CA ARG A 126 33.09 -16.31 29.02
C ARG A 126 32.91 -16.90 30.42
N ILE A 127 31.68 -17.32 30.77
CA ILE A 127 31.40 -17.96 32.07
C ILE A 127 32.19 -19.27 32.21
N MET A 128 32.31 -20.06 31.15
CA MET A 128 33.09 -21.30 31.17
C MET A 128 34.58 -21.03 31.41
N SER A 129 35.15 -20.00 30.77
CA SER A 129 36.53 -19.58 30.99
C SER A 129 36.75 -19.13 32.43
N GLU A 130 35.88 -18.26 32.96
CA GLU A 130 35.97 -17.77 34.34
C GLU A 130 35.86 -18.93 35.36
N ALA A 131 34.99 -19.91 35.11
CA ALA A 131 34.85 -21.10 35.94
C ALA A 131 36.09 -22.01 35.88
N GLN A 132 36.68 -22.17 34.70
CA GLN A 132 37.90 -22.96 34.51
C GLN A 132 39.09 -22.33 35.24
N ASP A 133 39.28 -21.01 35.09
CA ASP A 133 40.32 -20.26 35.79
C ASP A 133 40.15 -20.36 37.32
N ALA A 134 38.91 -20.27 37.81
CA ALA A 134 38.62 -20.45 39.23
C ALA A 134 38.98 -21.86 39.74
N THR A 135 38.68 -22.91 38.97
CA THR A 135 39.06 -24.28 39.34
C THR A 135 40.58 -24.49 39.30
N GLU A 136 41.28 -23.87 38.35
CA GLU A 136 42.74 -23.93 38.27
C GLU A 136 43.39 -23.20 39.44
N TYR A 137 42.89 -22.02 39.79
CA TYR A 137 43.31 -21.28 40.98
C TYR A 137 43.14 -22.10 42.26
N GLN A 138 42.00 -22.79 42.43
CA GLN A 138 41.81 -23.70 43.56
C GLN A 138 42.84 -24.84 43.58
N ARG A 139 43.16 -25.43 42.42
CA ARG A 139 44.18 -26.49 42.35
C ARG A 139 45.57 -26.00 42.76
N ILE A 140 45.95 -24.79 42.32
CA ILE A 140 47.24 -24.19 42.68
C ILE A 140 47.30 -23.96 44.20
N LEU A 141 46.26 -23.36 44.80
CA LEU A 141 46.19 -23.17 46.26
C LEU A 141 46.26 -24.51 47.02
N HIS A 142 45.57 -25.54 46.54
CA HIS A 142 45.64 -26.87 47.14
C HIS A 142 47.07 -27.45 47.06
N ALA A 143 47.72 -27.37 45.90
CA ALA A 143 49.08 -27.85 45.71
C ALA A 143 50.11 -27.09 46.56
N GLU A 144 49.98 -25.77 46.68
CA GLU A 144 50.81 -24.94 47.58
C GLU A 144 50.61 -25.34 49.05
N SER A 145 49.37 -25.58 49.48
CA SER A 145 49.07 -26.01 50.86
C SER A 145 49.60 -27.41 51.21
N GLU A 146 49.78 -28.28 50.20
CA GLU A 146 50.41 -29.59 50.37
C GLU A 146 51.94 -29.49 50.37
N ALA A 147 52.51 -28.57 49.60
CA ALA A 147 53.95 -28.30 49.58
C ALA A 147 54.45 -27.66 50.89
N GLU A 148 53.65 -26.82 51.56
CA GLU A 148 54.00 -26.24 52.87
C GLU A 148 53.90 -27.23 54.05
N LYS A 149 53.34 -28.43 53.84
CA LYS A 149 53.19 -29.48 54.88
C LYS A 149 54.36 -30.48 54.91
N HIS A 150 55.40 -30.29 54.09
CA HIS A 150 56.62 -31.08 54.07
C HIS A 150 57.84 -30.25 54.48
#